data_AF-B0CA96-F1
#
_entry.id   AF-B0CA96-F1
#
_cell.length_a   1.000
_cell.length_b   1.000
_cell.length_c   1.000
_cell.angle_alpha   90.00
_cell.angle_beta   90.00
_cell.angle_gamma   90.00
#
_symmetry.space_group_name_H-M   'P 1'
#
loop_
_entity.id
_entity.type
_entity.pdbx_description
1 polymer ?
#
loop_
_entity_poly.entity_id
_entity_poly.type
_entity_poly.pdbx_seq_one_letter_code
_entity_poly.pdbx_strand_id
1 'polypeptide(L)' 'MSVVLAERFAHNPDWSKIQPHDCDRAQELVTLIQTQIHQDRQTLADDYYGWIYELTKLLSSL' A
#
# COMPACT_ATOMS: atom_id res chain seq x y z
N MET A 1 -3.75 -12.34 -0.37
CA MET A 1 -2.40 -11.84 -0.69
C MET A 1 -1.76 -11.30 0.57
N SER A 2 -0.45 -11.52 0.75
CA SER A 2 0.26 -11.21 1.99
C SER A 2 0.51 -9.71 2.14
N VAL A 3 0.29 -9.16 3.34
CA VAL A 3 0.66 -7.79 3.77
C VAL A 3 2.03 -7.36 3.25
N VAL A 4 2.98 -8.31 3.22
CA VAL A 4 4.34 -8.12 2.73
C VAL A 4 4.42 -7.63 1.27
N LEU A 5 3.47 -8.01 0.41
CA LEU A 5 3.44 -7.54 -0.99
C LEU A 5 3.06 -6.07 -1.09
N ALA A 6 2.05 -5.63 -0.34
CA ALA A 6 1.64 -4.24 -0.31
C ALA A 6 2.71 -3.34 0.34
N GLU A 7 3.36 -3.81 1.41
CA GLU A 7 4.51 -3.10 2.00
C GLU A 7 5.67 -2.97 1.01
N ARG A 8 6.05 -4.07 0.33
CA ARG A 8 7.13 -4.03 -0.68
C ARG A 8 6.79 -3.12 -1.85
N PHE A 9 5.54 -3.12 -2.29
CA PHE A 9 5.06 -2.19 -3.30
C PHE A 9 5.12 -0.75 -2.80
N ALA A 10 4.67 -0.46 -1.58
CA ALA A 10 4.75 0.89 -1.03
C ALA A 10 6.21 1.38 -0.85
N HIS A 11 7.15 0.49 -0.54
CA HIS A 11 8.58 0.82 -0.47
C HIS A 11 9.20 1.09 -1.84
N ASN A 12 8.80 0.35 -2.87
CA ASN A 12 9.32 0.49 -4.22
C ASN A 12 8.19 0.21 -5.24
N PRO A 13 7.38 1.22 -5.54
CA PRO A 13 6.15 1.01 -6.32
C PRO A 13 6.47 0.76 -7.79
N ASP A 14 5.96 -0.37 -8.27
CA ASP A 14 6.00 -0.76 -9.67
C ASP A 14 4.67 -0.44 -10.33
N TRP A 15 4.49 0.81 -10.77
CA TRP A 15 3.24 1.31 -11.32
C TRP A 15 2.75 0.55 -12.56
N SER A 16 3.59 -0.26 -13.21
CA SER A 16 3.17 -1.15 -14.30
C SER A 16 2.16 -2.22 -13.86
N LYS A 17 2.05 -2.47 -12.55
CA LYS A 17 1.12 -3.43 -11.93
C LYS A 17 -0.23 -2.83 -11.53
N ILE A 18 -0.41 -1.52 -11.70
CA ILE A 18 -1.64 -0.83 -11.32
C ILE A 18 -2.38 -0.44 -12.60
N GLN A 19 -3.70 -0.63 -12.61
CA GLN A 19 -4.51 -0.17 -13.74
C GLN A 19 -4.51 1.36 -13.80
N PRO A 20 -4.57 1.98 -14.99
CA PRO A 20 -4.53 3.44 -15.11
C PRO A 20 -5.61 4.18 -14.31
N HIS A 21 -6.78 3.56 -14.11
CA HIS A 21 -7.87 4.13 -13.32
C HIS A 21 -7.67 4.03 -11.79
N ASP A 22 -6.78 3.14 -11.34
CA ASP A 22 -6.45 2.93 -9.93
C ASP A 22 -5.17 3.68 -9.52
N CYS A 23 -4.43 4.27 -10.46
CA CYS A 23 -3.15 4.93 -10.22
C CYS A 23 -3.24 6.00 -9.12
N ASP A 24 -4.23 6.89 -9.20
CA ASP A 24 -4.38 7.98 -8.22
C ASP A 24 -4.62 7.43 -6.81
N ARG A 25 -5.50 6.41 -6.68
CA ARG A 25 -5.79 5.79 -5.38
C ARG A 25 -4.61 4.99 -4.85
N ALA A 26 -3.91 4.26 -5.71
CA ALA A 26 -2.70 3.52 -5.33
C ALA A 26 -1.60 4.49 -4.87
N GLN A 27 -1.45 5.64 -5.53
CA GLN A 27 -0.49 6.67 -5.15
C GLN A 27 -0.79 7.29 -3.79
N GLU A 28 -2.06 7.58 -3.51
CA GLU A 28 -2.50 8.06 -2.19
C GLU A 28 -2.15 7.05 -1.09
N LEU A 29 -2.52 5.78 -1.28
CA LEU A 29 -2.27 4.71 -0.31
C LEU A 29 -0.76 4.51 -0.06
N VAL A 30 0.04 4.48 -1.13
CA VAL A 30 1.50 4.37 -1.03
C VAL A 30 2.09 5.55 -0.23
N THR A 31 1.61 6.77 -0.49
CA THR A 31 2.07 7.95 0.24
C THR A 31 1.76 7.83 1.73
N LEU A 32 0.53 7.45 2.09
CA LEU A 32 0.11 7.26 3.48
C LEU A 32 0.94 6.18 4.18
N ILE A 33 1.14 5.03 3.53
CA ILE A 33 1.98 3.94 4.05
C ILE A 33 3.43 4.41 4.26
N GLN A 34 4.00 5.14 3.30
CA GLN A 34 5.37 5.68 3.39
C GLN A 34 5.54 6.67 4.55
N THR A 35 4.52 7.49 4.86
CA THR A 35 4.60 8.43 6.00
C THR A 35 4.73 7.73 7.35
N GLN A 36 4.27 6.48 7.45
CA GLN A 36 4.30 5.71 8.69
C GLN A 36 5.36 4.59 8.69
N ILE A 37 6.12 4.45 7.61
CA ILE A 37 7.09 3.36 7.41
C ILE A 37 8.27 3.39 8.41
N HIS A 38 8.49 4.55 9.02
CA HIS A 38 9.52 4.77 10.04
C HIS A 38 9.00 4.56 11.46
N GLN A 39 7.70 4.35 11.63
CA GLN A 39 7.11 4.06 12.94
C GLN A 39 7.23 2.57 13.25
N ASP A 40 7.35 2.26 14.54
CA ASP A 40 7.44 0.88 14.98
C ASP A 40 6.11 0.17 14.69
N ARG A 41 6.15 -1.08 14.25
CA ARG A 41 4.94 -1.84 13.87
C ARG A 41 3.96 -2.01 15.03
N GLN A 42 4.46 -1.94 16.26
CA GLN A 42 3.65 -1.97 17.49
C GLN A 42 2.90 -0.65 17.75
N THR A 43 3.30 0.44 17.10
CA THR A 43 2.67 1.77 17.20
C THR A 43 1.83 2.15 15.98
N LEU A 44 1.84 1.34 14.93
CA LEU A 44 1.02 1.56 13.74
C LEU A 44 -0.45 1.40 14.08
N ALA A 45 -1.24 2.43 13.77
CA ALA A 45 -2.68 2.44 13.98
C ALA A 45 -3.40 1.44 13.06
N ASP A 46 -4.62 1.06 13.42
CA ASP A 46 -5.51 0.22 12.58
C ASP A 46 -5.64 0.77 11.14
N ASP A 47 -5.55 2.10 10.98
CA ASP A 47 -5.54 2.80 9.71
C ASP A 47 -4.42 2.33 8.75
N TYR A 48 -3.22 2.05 9.28
CA TYR A 48 -2.11 1.54 8.47
C TYR A 48 -2.46 0.20 7.84
N TYR A 49 -3.03 -0.71 8.63
CA TYR A 49 -3.46 -2.02 8.13
C TYR A 49 -4.65 -1.90 7.18
N GLY A 50 -5.52 -0.90 7.37
CA GLY A 50 -6.56 -0.52 6.42
C GLY A 50 -5.99 -0.14 5.06
N TRP A 51 -5.00 0.75 5.01
CA TRP A 51 -4.36 1.17 3.76
C TRP A 51 -3.63 0.02 3.05
N ILE A 52 -2.93 -0.82 3.82
CA ILE A 52 -2.28 -2.02 3.30
C ILE A 52 -3.30 -2.98 2.69
N TYR A 53 -4.44 -3.18 3.34
CA TYR A 53 -5.49 -4.05 2.85
C TYR A 53 -6.11 -3.51 1.56
N GLU A 54 -6.38 -2.21 1.48
CA GLU A 54 -6.87 -1.57 0.25
C GLU A 54 -5.85 -1.67 -0.89
N LEU A 55 -4.57 -1.36 -0.62
CA LEU A 55 -3.50 -1.47 -1.61
C LEU A 55 -3.37 -2.92 -2.11
N THR A 56 -3.52 -3.90 -1.21
CA THR A 56 -3.52 -5.31 -1.58
C THR A 56 -4.66 -5.64 -2.55
N LYS A 57 -5.87 -5.07 -2.37
CA LYS A 57 -6.99 -5.30 -3.30
C LYS A 57 -6.72 -4.76 -4.70
N LEU A 58 -6.14 -3.56 -4.79
CA LEU A 58 -5.76 -2.97 -6.09
C LEU A 58 -4.75 -3.85 -6.81
N LEU A 59 -3.74 -4.35 -6.07
CA LEU A 59 -2.72 -5.26 -6.61
C LEU A 59 -3.27 -6.66 -6.94
N SER A 60 -4.38 -7.08 -6.32
CA SER A 60 -5.00 -8.40 -6.53
C SER A 60 -6.01 -8.41 -7.68
N SER A 61 -6.37 -7.25 -8.24
CA SER A 61 -7.25 -7.17 -9.42
C SER A 61 -6.50 -7.35 -10.75
N LEU A 62 -5.25 -7.81 -10.69
CA LEU A 62 -4.47 -8.35 -11.81
C LEU A 62 -4.84 -9.81 -12.08
#